data_AF-A0A9D8VAF1-F1
#
_entry.id   AF-A0A9D8VAF1-F1
#
_cell.length_a   1.000
_cell.length_b   1.000
_cell.length_c   1.000
_cell.angle_alpha   90.00
_cell.angle_beta   90.00
_cell.angle_gamma   90.00
#
_symmetry.space_group_name_H-M   'P 1'
#
loop_
_entity.id
_entity.type
_entity.pdbx_description
1 polymer ?
#
loop_
_entity_poly.entity_id
_entity_poly.type
_entity_poly.pdbx_seq_one_letter_code
_entity_poly.pdbx_strand_id
1 'polypeptide(L)'
;MNFTLNLVSKNSKTGPMPVSTSHNGTCPDACPLKAKGCYAAYGPTAIHWKKLSNGERGVEWKEFLQQVRSISRGDLWRHNQAGDLVGQDDVIDGVALMDLVKANKGRRGFTYTHYPMNNFMNRQHVLSANRSGFTINLSGNNV
;
A
#
# COMPACT_ATOMS: atom_id res chain seq x y z
N MET A 1 -1.79 -7.29 11.14
CA MET A 1 -1.72 -5.90 10.61
C MET A 1 -3.00 -5.68 9.84
N ASN A 2 -3.71 -4.56 10.06
CA ASN A 2 -5.02 -4.37 9.44
C ASN A 2 -4.95 -3.53 8.16
N PHE A 3 -5.90 -3.77 7.27
CA PHE A 3 -6.04 -3.10 5.99
C PHE A 3 -7.47 -2.69 5.75
N THR A 4 -7.68 -1.62 4.98
CA THR A 4 -9.01 -1.24 4.49
C THR A 4 -8.96 -1.07 2.99
N LEU A 5 -10.06 -1.40 2.29
CA LEU A 5 -10.28 -1.07 0.89
C LEU A 5 -11.62 -0.32 0.77
N ASN A 6 -11.57 0.94 0.34
CA ASN A 6 -12.77 1.67 -0.03
C ASN A 6 -12.97 1.50 -1.54
N LEU A 7 -14.04 0.82 -1.96
CA LEU A 7 -14.31 0.59 -3.39
C LEU A 7 -14.63 1.88 -4.16
N VAL A 8 -15.19 2.88 -3.47
CA VAL A 8 -15.42 4.22 -4.00
C VAL A 8 -14.80 5.23 -3.04
N SER A 9 -13.60 5.72 -3.36
CA SER A 9 -12.91 6.70 -2.52
C SER A 9 -13.60 8.07 -2.55
N LYS A 10 -13.70 8.70 -1.38
CA LYS A 10 -14.14 10.10 -1.24
C LYS A 10 -12.97 11.09 -1.23
N ASN A 11 -11.74 10.62 -1.39
CA ASN A 11 -10.55 11.47 -1.47
C ASN A 11 -10.49 12.12 -2.86
N SER A 12 -10.68 13.45 -2.91
CA SER A 12 -10.67 14.21 -4.16
C SER A 12 -9.36 14.05 -4.95
N LYS A 13 -8.23 13.76 -4.30
CA LYS A 13 -6.93 13.54 -4.96
C LYS A 13 -6.88 12.24 -5.76
N THR A 14 -7.70 11.25 -5.41
CA THR A 14 -7.76 9.96 -6.10
C THR A 14 -8.96 9.87 -7.03
N GLY A 15 -9.96 10.72 -6.86
CA GLY A 15 -11.27 10.52 -7.47
C GLY A 15 -11.95 9.24 -6.93
N PRO A 16 -13.07 8.83 -7.57
CA PRO A 16 -13.94 7.76 -7.09
C PRO A 16 -13.42 6.34 -7.42
N MET A 17 -12.10 6.12 -7.43
CA MET A 17 -11.53 4.78 -7.66
C MET A 17 -11.42 3.97 -6.35
N PRO A 18 -11.23 2.64 -6.42
CA PRO A 18 -10.90 1.83 -5.26
C PRO A 18 -9.53 2.22 -4.70
N VAL A 19 -9.48 2.48 -3.38
CA VAL A 19 -8.25 2.90 -2.69
C VAL A 19 -8.13 2.16 -1.37
N SER A 20 -6.96 1.57 -1.12
CA SER A 20 -6.67 0.91 0.15
C SER A 20 -5.84 1.78 1.10
N THR A 21 -5.89 1.44 2.39
CA THR A 21 -5.01 1.97 3.44
C THR A 21 -4.43 0.81 4.23
N SER A 22 -3.12 0.84 4.47
CA SER A 22 -2.39 -0.18 5.23
C SER A 22 -2.03 0.33 6.63
N HIS A 23 -1.90 -0.58 7.59
CA HIS A 23 -1.37 -0.34 8.93
C HIS A 23 -0.06 0.48 8.91
N ASN A 24 0.14 1.41 9.86
CA ASN A 24 1.31 2.28 9.88
C ASN A 24 2.67 1.54 9.95
N GLY A 25 2.71 0.37 10.59
CA GLY A 25 3.86 -0.53 10.66
C GLY A 25 4.30 -1.12 9.31
N THR A 26 3.55 -0.90 8.23
CA THR A 26 4.03 -1.21 6.86
C THR A 26 5.01 -0.15 6.34
N CYS A 27 5.08 1.04 6.95
CA CYS A 27 6.01 2.08 6.51
C CYS A 27 7.45 1.73 6.92
N PRO A 28 8.42 1.73 5.98
CA PRO A 28 9.83 1.52 6.30
C PRO A 28 10.34 2.61 7.25
N ASP A 29 11.31 2.26 8.10
CA ASP A 29 11.98 3.20 9.00
C ASP A 29 12.86 4.17 8.21
N ALA A 30 13.39 3.74 7.06
CA ALA A 30 14.10 4.59 6.12
C ALA A 30 13.23 5.70 5.49
N CYS A 31 11.90 5.70 5.68
CA CYS A 31 11.04 6.75 5.13
C CYS A 31 11.30 8.10 5.84
N PRO A 32 11.85 9.11 5.15
CA PRO A 32 12.23 10.38 5.80
C PRO A 32 10.99 11.17 6.27
N LEU A 33 9.84 10.95 5.64
CA LEU A 33 8.58 11.59 6.00
C LEU A 33 7.96 11.00 7.27
N LYS A 34 8.39 9.82 7.74
CA LYS A 34 7.84 9.15 8.92
C LYS A 34 7.94 10.05 10.17
N ALA A 35 9.04 10.78 10.31
CA ALA A 35 9.25 11.76 11.38
C ALA A 35 9.07 13.24 10.93
N LYS A 36 9.20 13.53 9.63
CA LYS A 36 9.25 14.91 9.11
C LYS A 36 7.95 15.39 8.44
N GLY A 37 6.80 14.83 8.82
CA GLY A 37 5.49 15.31 8.36
C GLY A 37 4.83 14.46 7.27
N CYS A 38 4.64 13.18 7.56
CA CYS A 38 3.88 12.26 6.71
C CYS A 38 2.45 12.79 6.44
N TYR A 39 2.03 12.80 5.17
CA TYR A 39 0.67 13.17 4.78
C TYR A 39 -0.41 12.45 5.61
N ALA A 40 -0.21 11.16 5.88
CA ALA A 40 -1.16 10.34 6.61
C ALA A 40 -1.24 10.68 8.11
N ALA A 41 -0.31 11.48 8.64
CA ALA A 41 -0.30 11.92 10.03
C ALA A 41 -1.17 13.16 10.31
N TYR A 42 -1.82 13.74 9.29
CA TYR A 42 -2.61 14.96 9.44
C TYR A 42 -4.10 14.79 9.10
N GLY A 43 -4.92 15.65 9.71
CA GLY A 43 -6.34 15.80 9.41
C GLY A 43 -7.19 14.54 9.65
N PRO A 44 -8.34 14.41 8.96
CA PRO A 44 -9.22 13.25 9.08
C PRO A 44 -8.53 11.92 8.72
N THR A 45 -7.59 11.95 7.77
CA THR A 45 -6.80 10.76 7.40
C THR A 45 -6.04 10.20 8.59
N ALA A 46 -5.45 11.05 9.44
CA ALA A 46 -4.74 10.61 10.65
C ALA A 46 -5.63 9.85 11.62
N ILE A 47 -6.86 10.31 11.82
CA ILE A 47 -7.83 9.67 12.73
C ILE A 47 -8.15 8.26 12.22
N HIS A 48 -8.46 8.14 10.93
CA HIS A 48 -8.76 6.83 10.33
C HIS A 48 -7.55 5.90 10.32
N TRP A 49 -6.37 6.43 10.03
CA TRP A 49 -5.14 5.65 9.97
C TRP A 49 -4.69 5.18 11.36
N LYS A 50 -4.89 5.99 12.41
CA LYS A 50 -4.66 5.59 13.80
C LYS A 50 -5.60 4.46 14.23
N LYS A 51 -6.91 4.58 13.96
CA LYS A 51 -7.87 3.51 14.29
C LYS A 51 -7.56 2.20 13.56
N LEU A 52 -7.16 2.29 12.29
CA LEU A 52 -6.68 1.12 11.53
C LEU A 52 -5.45 0.49 12.20
N SER A 53 -4.49 1.33 12.59
CA SER A 53 -3.22 0.86 13.16
C SER A 53 -3.39 0.31 14.58
N ASN A 54 -4.39 0.77 15.32
CA ASN A 54 -4.75 0.22 16.64
C ASN A 54 -5.57 -1.08 16.56
N GLY A 55 -5.91 -1.55 15.36
CA GLY A 55 -6.77 -2.72 15.19
C GLY A 55 -8.26 -2.46 15.39
N GLU A 56 -8.68 -1.21 15.62
CA GLU A 56 -10.08 -0.82 15.80
C GLU A 56 -10.89 -0.84 14.49
N ARG A 57 -10.20 -0.92 13.34
CA ARG A 57 -10.78 -0.94 11.99
C ARG A 57 -9.97 -1.82 11.06
N GLY A 58 -10.57 -2.11 9.90
CA GLY A 58 -9.94 -2.88 8.84
C GLY A 58 -10.07 -4.38 9.04
N VAL A 59 -9.43 -5.09 8.13
CA VAL A 59 -9.47 -6.55 8.03
C VAL A 59 -8.05 -7.09 7.98
N GLU A 60 -7.88 -8.35 8.34
CA GLU A 60 -6.61 -9.05 8.23
C GLU A 60 -6.22 -9.29 6.76
N TRP A 61 -4.93 -9.58 6.54
CA TRP A 61 -4.34 -9.70 5.21
C TRP A 61 -5.10 -10.62 4.26
N LYS A 62 -5.51 -11.81 4.73
CA LYS A 62 -6.25 -12.79 3.91
C LYS A 62 -7.57 -12.23 3.38
N GLU A 63 -8.32 -11.53 4.21
CA GLU A 63 -9.60 -10.93 3.83
C GLU A 63 -9.39 -9.71 2.93
N PHE A 64 -8.37 -8.88 3.21
CA PHE A 64 -7.99 -7.79 2.32
C PHE A 64 -7.70 -8.27 0.90
N LEU A 65 -6.95 -9.36 0.74
CA LEU A 65 -6.69 -9.96 -0.57
C LEU A 65 -7.98 -10.47 -1.24
N GLN A 66 -8.99 -10.92 -0.48
CA GLN A 66 -10.29 -11.29 -1.06
C GLN A 66 -11.02 -10.05 -1.58
N GLN A 67 -10.96 -8.93 -0.86
CA GLN A 67 -11.52 -7.65 -1.32
C GLN A 67 -10.81 -7.14 -2.58
N VAL A 68 -9.47 -7.27 -2.68
CA VAL A 68 -8.75 -6.93 -3.93
C VAL A 68 -9.23 -7.81 -5.09
N ARG A 69 -9.48 -9.10 -4.84
CA ARG A 69 -10.04 -10.03 -5.84
C ARG A 69 -11.50 -9.75 -6.19
N SER A 70 -12.22 -8.91 -5.46
CA SER A 70 -13.60 -8.52 -5.82
C SER A 70 -13.67 -7.23 -6.64
N ILE A 71 -12.57 -6.46 -6.74
CA ILE A 71 -12.47 -5.34 -7.68
C ILE A 71 -12.71 -5.87 -9.10
N SER A 72 -13.52 -5.16 -9.89
CA SER A 72 -13.86 -5.57 -11.25
C SER A 72 -12.61 -5.71 -12.10
N ARG A 73 -12.62 -6.68 -13.01
CA ARG A 73 -11.49 -6.90 -13.93
C ARG A 73 -11.34 -5.67 -14.83
N GLY A 74 -10.10 -5.25 -15.04
CA GLY A 74 -9.78 -4.05 -15.81
C GLY A 74 -9.88 -2.74 -15.03
N ASP A 75 -10.42 -2.72 -13.81
CA ASP A 75 -10.49 -1.49 -13.02
C ASP A 75 -9.10 -1.05 -12.55
N LEU A 76 -8.91 0.26 -12.56
CA LEU A 76 -7.77 0.93 -11.94
C LEU A 76 -8.03 1.03 -10.44
N TRP A 77 -7.04 0.68 -9.62
CA TRP A 77 -7.13 0.87 -8.18
C TRP A 77 -5.77 1.22 -7.57
N ARG A 78 -5.80 1.95 -6.46
CA ARG A 78 -4.60 2.40 -5.76
C ARG A 78 -4.43 1.65 -4.46
N HIS A 79 -3.38 0.83 -4.40
CA HIS A 79 -2.69 0.58 -3.16
C HIS A 79 -1.67 1.71 -3.00
N ASN A 80 -1.47 2.40 -1.91
CA ASN A 80 -2.36 2.78 -0.84
C ASN A 80 -2.40 4.33 -0.75
N GLN A 81 -3.33 4.88 0.03
CA GLN A 81 -3.33 6.31 0.38
C GLN A 81 -2.53 6.62 1.66
N ALA A 82 -2.31 5.61 2.51
CA ALA A 82 -1.51 5.65 3.72
C ALA A 82 -0.99 4.24 4.05
N GLY A 83 0.15 4.16 4.72
CA GLY A 83 0.97 2.94 4.83
C GLY A 83 1.90 2.77 3.63
N ASP A 84 2.54 1.61 3.54
CA ASP A 84 3.39 1.18 2.41
C ASP A 84 3.15 -0.33 2.13
N LEU A 85 4.02 -0.98 1.36
CA LEU A 85 4.03 -2.43 1.16
C LEU A 85 4.27 -3.16 2.50
N VAL A 86 3.75 -4.38 2.64
CA VAL A 86 4.07 -5.22 3.80
C VAL A 86 5.57 -5.54 3.79
N GLY A 87 6.21 -5.37 4.95
CA GLY A 87 7.63 -5.62 5.14
C GLY A 87 8.05 -5.24 6.56
N GLN A 88 9.33 -5.43 6.86
CA GLN A 88 9.92 -5.16 8.17
C GLN A 88 11.39 -4.80 7.99
N ASP A 89 11.93 -3.97 8.88
CA ASP A 89 13.36 -3.59 8.93
C ASP A 89 13.90 -3.12 7.57
N ASP A 90 13.12 -2.26 6.89
CA ASP A 90 13.41 -1.72 5.56
C ASP A 90 13.53 -2.76 4.42
N VAL A 91 13.00 -3.97 4.64
CA VAL A 91 12.89 -5.04 3.65
C VAL A 91 11.43 -5.34 3.35
N ILE A 92 11.07 -5.36 2.06
CA ILE A 92 9.74 -5.76 1.58
C ILE A 92 9.55 -7.25 1.84
N ASP A 93 8.41 -7.63 2.39
CA ASP A 93 7.99 -9.04 2.44
C ASP A 93 7.62 -9.51 1.04
N GLY A 94 8.52 -10.27 0.42
CA GLY A 94 8.33 -10.80 -0.92
C GLY A 94 7.15 -11.77 -1.05
N VAL A 95 6.80 -12.52 0.01
CA VAL A 95 5.66 -13.45 0.00
C VAL A 95 4.36 -12.65 0.00
N ALA A 96 4.23 -11.70 0.92
CA ALA A 96 3.08 -10.82 0.99
C ALA A 96 2.92 -10.03 -0.32
N LEU A 97 4.00 -9.49 -0.88
CA LEU A 97 3.92 -8.78 -2.15
C LEU A 97 3.41 -9.69 -3.28
N MET A 98 3.91 -10.93 -3.39
CA MET A 98 3.45 -11.84 -4.43
C MET A 98 1.99 -12.28 -4.24
N ASP A 99 1.51 -12.37 -3.01
CA ASP A 99 0.08 -12.62 -2.75
C ASP A 99 -0.80 -11.45 -3.18
N LEU A 100 -0.34 -10.21 -2.98
CA LEU A 100 -1.00 -9.01 -3.50
C LEU A 100 -1.02 -8.98 -5.03
N VAL A 101 0.12 -9.29 -5.67
CA VAL A 101 0.26 -9.40 -7.12
C VAL A 101 -0.73 -10.43 -7.69
N LYS A 102 -0.84 -11.61 -7.05
CA LYS A 102 -1.80 -12.65 -7.44
C LYS A 102 -3.25 -12.17 -7.29
N ALA A 103 -3.58 -11.49 -6.19
CA ALA A 103 -4.92 -10.93 -5.98
C ALA A 103 -5.26 -9.85 -7.01
N ASN A 104 -4.26 -9.06 -7.42
CA ASN A 104 -4.38 -8.04 -8.46
C ASN A 104 -4.56 -8.61 -9.88
N LYS A 105 -4.31 -9.90 -10.13
CA LYS A 105 -4.36 -10.46 -11.49
C LYS A 105 -5.67 -10.11 -12.21
N GLY A 106 -5.56 -9.49 -13.38
CA GLY A 106 -6.70 -9.01 -14.17
C GLY A 106 -7.26 -7.65 -13.75
N ARG A 107 -6.63 -6.95 -12.79
CA ARG A 107 -6.87 -5.55 -12.40
C ARG A 107 -5.64 -4.71 -12.71
N ARG A 108 -5.79 -3.39 -12.66
CA ARG A 108 -4.71 -2.41 -12.87
C ARG A 108 -4.32 -1.77 -11.54
N GLY A 109 -3.81 -2.56 -10.62
CA GLY A 109 -3.31 -2.07 -9.34
C GLY A 109 -1.99 -1.34 -9.48
N PHE A 110 -1.86 -0.21 -8.79
CA PHE A 110 -0.60 0.49 -8.66
C PHE A 110 -0.38 1.00 -7.23
N THR A 111 0.88 1.25 -6.87
CA THR A 111 1.31 1.89 -5.63
C THR A 111 2.58 2.69 -5.77
N TYR A 112 2.88 3.45 -4.71
CA TYR A 112 4.18 4.02 -4.46
C TYR A 112 4.82 3.36 -3.24
N THR A 113 6.14 3.38 -3.14
CA THR A 113 6.87 2.83 -1.99
C THR A 113 8.05 3.69 -1.60
N HIS A 114 8.31 3.84 -0.30
CA HIS A 114 9.53 4.44 0.26
C HIS A 114 10.56 3.39 0.69
N TYR A 115 10.32 2.10 0.45
CA TYR A 115 11.31 1.06 0.76
C TYR A 115 12.61 1.34 -0.01
N PRO A 116 13.79 1.16 0.61
CA PRO A 116 15.03 1.60 0.02
C PRO A 116 15.41 0.71 -1.16
N MET A 117 15.61 1.33 -2.33
CA MET A 117 15.99 0.65 -3.57
C MET A 117 17.51 0.44 -3.70
N ASN A 118 18.31 0.82 -2.70
CA ASN A 118 19.71 0.37 -2.61
C ASN A 118 19.80 -1.11 -2.17
N ASN A 119 18.77 -1.64 -1.49
CA ASN A 119 18.62 -3.03 -1.14
C ASN A 119 18.28 -3.87 -2.39
N PHE A 120 19.12 -4.87 -2.68
CA PHE A 120 18.96 -5.73 -3.86
C PHE A 120 17.63 -6.50 -3.85
N MET A 121 17.21 -7.05 -2.71
CA MET A 121 15.97 -7.83 -2.60
C MET A 121 14.74 -6.96 -2.85
N ASN A 122 14.69 -5.75 -2.29
CA ASN A 122 13.61 -4.81 -2.55
C ASN A 122 13.47 -4.52 -4.05
N ARG A 123 14.58 -4.28 -4.75
CA ARG A 123 14.58 -4.10 -6.21
C ARG A 123 14.05 -5.33 -6.96
N GLN A 124 14.45 -6.53 -6.55
CA GLN A 124 13.97 -7.76 -7.19
C GLN A 124 12.46 -7.96 -6.98
N HIS A 125 11.96 -7.70 -5.77
CA HIS A 125 10.53 -7.78 -5.45
C HIS A 125 9.72 -6.77 -6.26
N VAL A 126 10.17 -5.51 -6.33
CA VAL A 126 9.53 -4.46 -7.15
C VAL A 126 9.55 -4.81 -8.64
N LEU A 127 10.68 -5.30 -9.16
CA LEU A 127 10.80 -5.72 -10.56
C LEU A 127 9.85 -6.87 -10.89
N SER A 128 9.75 -7.87 -10.01
CA SER A 128 8.85 -9.01 -10.18
C SER A 128 7.38 -8.59 -10.19
N ALA A 129 6.98 -7.71 -9.26
CA ALA A 129 5.61 -7.19 -9.19
C ALA A 129 5.24 -6.39 -10.45
N ASN A 130 6.14 -5.50 -10.89
CA ASN A 130 5.97 -4.71 -12.11
C ASN A 130 5.81 -5.60 -13.35
N ARG A 131 6.67 -6.62 -13.51
CA ARG A 131 6.57 -7.61 -14.61
C ARG A 131 5.28 -8.44 -14.56
N SER A 132 4.68 -8.57 -13.38
CA SER A 132 3.46 -9.34 -13.15
C SER A 132 2.17 -8.49 -13.21
N GLY A 133 2.26 -7.22 -13.59
CA GLY A 133 1.10 -6.35 -13.80
C GLY A 133 0.57 -5.64 -12.55
N PHE A 134 1.36 -5.57 -11.48
CA PHE A 134 1.10 -4.68 -10.33
C PHE A 134 2.17 -3.58 -10.30
N THR A 135 1.77 -2.35 -10.64
CA THR A 135 2.72 -1.26 -10.87
C THR A 135 3.18 -0.63 -9.55
N ILE A 136 4.46 -0.74 -9.23
CA ILE A 136 5.09 -0.12 -8.07
C ILE A 136 6.07 0.94 -8.55
N ASN A 137 5.80 2.18 -8.15
CA ASN A 137 6.69 3.32 -8.38
C ASN A 137 7.48 3.63 -7.10
N LEU A 138 8.74 4.03 -7.25
CA LEU A 138 9.50 4.58 -6.13
C LEU A 138 8.94 5.96 -5.78
N SER A 139 8.66 6.20 -4.50
CA SER A 139 8.37 7.53 -3.97
C SER A 139 9.66 8.35 -3.91
N GLY A 140 10.06 8.90 -5.06
CA GLY A 140 11.14 9.87 -5.12
C GLY A 140 10.79 11.06 -4.25
N ASN A 141 11.65 11.33 -3.26
CA ASN A 141 11.53 12.48 -2.37
C ASN A 141 12.90 13.14 -2.25
N ASN A 142 12.92 14.42 -1.91
CA ASN A 142 14.12 15.28 -1.86
C ASN A 142 14.36 15.84 -0.45
N VAL A 143 13.92 15.12 0.58
CA VAL A 143 13.90 15.53 2.01
C VAL A 143 14.91 14.79 2.88
#